data_AF-A0A954H951-F1
#
_entry.id   AF-A0A954H951-F1
#
_cell.length_a   1.000
_cell.length_b   1.000
_cell.length_c   1.000
_cell.angle_alpha   90.00
_cell.angle_beta   90.00
_cell.angle_gamma   90.00
#
_symmetry.space_group_name_H-M   'P 1'
#
loop_
_entity.id
_entity.type
_entity.pdbx_description
1 polymer ?
#
loop_
_entity_poly.entity_id
_entity_poly.type
_entity_poly.pdbx_seq_one_letter_code
_entity_poly.pdbx_strand_id
1 'polypeptide(L)'
;MSWLEKMQQTKLALVENPRLQIVFSSCTPAPETFIDLLRDRYPFLPETYLLFLKQTDGADICMFVLAGSGESSFPSIETLIKRWKPNLGSGPILPIGEDPSGDCIAIIKDGSVVAIDYTIDSTDEATYLADSFDDFLDNVLMGNKYPSLFPGGLTPHHENEWTHFLREKGWLGSV
;
A
#
# COMPACT_ATOMS: atom_id res chain seq x y z
N MET A 1 -9.62 14.98 2.84
CA MET A 1 -9.87 14.29 1.56
C MET A 1 -9.45 12.87 1.78
N SER A 2 -10.35 11.92 1.57
CA SER A 2 -10.10 10.48 1.78
C SER A 2 -9.12 9.93 0.74
N TRP A 3 -8.48 8.78 1.03
CA TRP A 3 -7.63 8.09 0.07
C TRP A 3 -8.38 7.72 -1.22
N LEU A 4 -9.69 7.43 -1.14
CA LEU A 4 -10.48 7.05 -2.30
C LEU A 4 -10.62 8.23 -3.28
N GLU A 5 -10.92 9.42 -2.75
CA GLU A 5 -10.96 10.65 -3.53
C GLU A 5 -9.59 10.97 -4.13
N LYS A 6 -8.50 10.78 -3.36
CA LYS A 6 -7.13 10.97 -3.84
C LYS A 6 -6.81 10.02 -4.98
N MET A 7 -7.08 8.72 -4.83
CA MET A 7 -6.90 7.71 -5.88
C MET A 7 -7.68 8.05 -7.15
N GLN A 8 -8.94 8.50 -7.04
CA GLN A 8 -9.73 8.92 -8.19
C GLN A 8 -9.11 10.14 -8.89
N GLN A 9 -8.67 11.14 -8.13
CA GLN A 9 -7.99 12.31 -8.70
C GLN A 9 -6.67 11.96 -9.35
N THR A 10 -5.88 11.04 -8.78
CA THR A 10 -4.64 10.54 -9.38
C THR A 10 -4.92 9.81 -10.70
N LYS A 11 -5.94 8.94 -10.73
CA LYS A 11 -6.39 8.26 -11.96
C LYS A 11 -6.79 9.24 -13.06
N LEU A 12 -7.47 10.34 -12.71
CA LEU A 12 -7.82 11.40 -13.66
C LEU A 12 -6.57 12.17 -14.14
N ALA A 13 -5.65 12.49 -13.23
CA ALA A 13 -4.43 13.22 -13.54
C ALA A 13 -3.48 12.44 -14.46
N LEU A 14 -3.51 11.11 -14.47
CA LEU A 14 -2.73 10.28 -15.41
C LEU A 14 -3.03 10.60 -16.89
N VAL A 15 -4.24 11.07 -17.20
CA VAL A 15 -4.63 11.45 -18.58
C VAL A 15 -3.91 12.72 -19.01
N GLU A 16 -3.74 13.67 -18.08
CA GLU A 16 -3.16 15.00 -18.33
C GLU A 16 -1.63 14.99 -18.16
N ASN A 17 -1.12 14.14 -17.27
CA ASN A 17 0.29 14.00 -16.97
C ASN A 17 0.73 12.52 -17.05
N PRO A 18 1.10 12.04 -18.25
CA PRO A 18 1.53 10.66 -18.44
C PRO A 18 2.79 10.27 -17.66
N ARG A 19 3.61 11.23 -17.19
CA ARG A 19 4.78 10.92 -16.36
C ARG A 19 4.40 10.35 -15.01
N LEU A 20 3.18 10.61 -14.52
CA LEU A 20 2.66 9.98 -13.31
C LEU A 20 2.57 8.46 -13.45
N GLN A 21 2.53 7.89 -14.66
CA GLN A 21 2.52 6.43 -14.86
C GLN A 21 3.80 5.75 -14.35
N ILE A 22 4.91 6.50 -14.19
CA ILE A 22 6.17 5.98 -13.67
C ILE A 22 6.07 5.71 -12.15
N VAL A 23 5.21 6.47 -11.46
CA VAL A 23 5.10 6.49 -10.00
C VAL A 23 3.70 6.14 -9.51
N PHE A 24 2.78 5.80 -10.41
CA PHE A 24 1.44 5.39 -10.03
C PHE A 24 0.84 4.52 -11.12
N SER A 25 0.39 3.33 -10.73
CA SER A 25 -0.36 2.42 -11.57
C SER A 25 -1.44 1.72 -10.76
N SER A 26 -2.55 1.42 -11.41
CA SER A 26 -3.68 0.71 -10.81
C SER A 26 -4.41 -0.07 -11.90
N CYS A 27 -5.16 -1.09 -11.51
CA CYS A 27 -5.87 -1.98 -12.43
C CYS A 27 -7.39 -1.85 -12.26
N THR A 28 -8.11 -2.65 -13.03
CA THR A 28 -9.53 -2.90 -12.79
C THR A 28 -9.73 -3.52 -11.40
N PRO A 29 -10.93 -3.41 -10.81
CA PRO A 29 -11.27 -4.05 -9.54
C PRO A 29 -10.95 -5.54 -9.48
N ALA A 30 -10.62 -6.04 -8.29
CA ALA A 30 -10.48 -7.46 -8.02
C ALA A 30 -11.84 -8.17 -8.16
N PRO A 31 -11.85 -9.48 -8.50
CA PRO A 31 -13.08 -10.27 -8.54
C PRO A 31 -13.81 -10.28 -7.18
N GLU A 32 -15.14 -10.15 -7.18
CA GLU A 32 -15.92 -10.17 -5.93
C GLU A 32 -15.75 -11.52 -5.19
N THR A 33 -15.62 -12.62 -5.92
CA THR A 33 -15.33 -13.96 -5.36
C THR A 33 -14.00 -14.00 -4.61
N PHE A 34 -12.99 -13.24 -5.05
CA PHE A 34 -11.71 -13.13 -4.35
C PHE A 34 -11.86 -12.30 -3.07
N ILE A 35 -12.63 -11.21 -3.12
CA ILE A 35 -12.90 -10.36 -1.95
C ILE A 35 -13.67 -11.13 -0.88
N ASP A 36 -14.69 -11.90 -1.28
CA ASP A 36 -15.45 -12.76 -0.37
C ASP A 36 -14.56 -13.83 0.28
N LEU A 37 -13.67 -14.46 -0.51
CA LEU A 37 -12.68 -15.41 0.01
C LEU A 37 -11.75 -14.78 1.06
N LEU A 38 -11.28 -13.55 0.82
CA LEU A 38 -10.44 -12.85 1.80
C LEU A 38 -11.21 -12.53 3.07
N ARG A 39 -12.46 -12.08 2.96
CA ARG A 39 -13.31 -11.78 4.11
C ARG A 39 -13.54 -13.02 4.97
N ASP A 40 -13.78 -14.17 4.35
CA ASP A 40 -14.00 -15.44 5.05
C ASP A 40 -12.71 -15.97 5.70
N ARG A 41 -11.57 -15.88 5.01
CA ARG A 41 -10.31 -16.44 5.46
C ARG A 41 -9.56 -15.56 6.47
N TYR A 42 -9.73 -14.24 6.36
CA TYR A 42 -9.03 -13.25 7.16
C TYR A 42 -10.05 -12.23 7.74
N PRO A 43 -10.89 -12.65 8.71
CA PRO A 43 -11.97 -11.82 9.24
C PRO A 43 -11.50 -10.59 10.05
N PHE A 44 -10.19 -10.46 10.29
CA PHE A 44 -9.59 -9.28 10.92
C PHE A 44 -9.28 -8.16 9.91
N LEU A 45 -9.36 -8.42 8.61
CA LEU A 45 -9.05 -7.39 7.62
C LEU A 45 -10.04 -6.23 7.71
N PRO A 46 -9.55 -4.98 7.64
CA PRO A 46 -10.42 -3.82 7.65
C PRO A 46 -11.22 -3.75 6.34
N GLU A 47 -12.49 -3.34 6.43
CA GLU A 47 -13.35 -3.13 5.25
C GLU A 47 -12.76 -2.11 4.27
N THR A 48 -11.91 -1.18 4.73
CA THR A 48 -11.22 -0.23 3.86
C THR A 48 -10.20 -0.91 2.93
N TYR A 49 -9.56 -2.00 3.36
CA TYR A 49 -8.69 -2.80 2.50
C TYR A 49 -9.48 -3.58 1.45
N LEU A 50 -10.61 -4.18 1.85
CA LEU A 50 -11.51 -4.86 0.91
C LEU A 50 -12.10 -3.86 -0.10
N LEU A 51 -12.44 -2.66 0.35
CA LEU A 51 -12.87 -1.57 -0.51
C LEU A 51 -11.77 -1.16 -1.50
N PHE A 52 -10.52 -1.08 -1.08
CA PHE A 52 -9.39 -0.83 -1.99
C PHE A 52 -9.33 -1.88 -3.11
N LEU A 53 -9.44 -3.17 -2.79
CA LEU A 53 -9.47 -4.23 -3.79
C LEU A 53 -10.69 -4.13 -4.74
N LYS A 54 -11.83 -3.65 -4.23
CA LYS A 54 -13.00 -3.31 -5.07
C LYS A 54 -12.79 -2.13 -6.01
N GLN A 55 -11.76 -1.32 -5.80
CA GLN A 55 -11.42 -0.19 -6.66
C GLN A 55 -10.24 -0.49 -7.60
N THR A 56 -9.37 -1.42 -7.21
CA THR A 56 -8.18 -1.81 -7.97
C THR A 56 -7.66 -3.16 -7.52
N ASP A 57 -7.34 -4.03 -8.48
CA ASP A 57 -6.75 -5.33 -8.21
C ASP A 57 -5.23 -5.25 -8.01
N GLY A 58 -4.81 -4.62 -6.91
CA GLY A 58 -3.43 -4.21 -6.68
C GLY A 58 -3.11 -2.83 -7.25
N ALA A 59 -1.99 -2.25 -6.84
CA ALA A 59 -1.55 -0.92 -7.29
C ALA A 59 -0.04 -0.75 -7.09
N ASP A 60 0.57 0.11 -7.91
CA ASP A 60 1.87 0.71 -7.64
C ASP A 60 1.62 2.15 -7.20
N ILE A 61 2.09 2.52 -6.01
CA ILE A 61 1.98 3.87 -5.47
C ILE A 61 3.37 4.33 -5.06
N CYS A 62 3.96 5.12 -5.96
CA CYS A 62 5.32 5.61 -5.98
C CYS A 62 6.39 4.53 -5.98
N MET A 63 6.58 3.92 -4.81
CA MET A 63 7.66 2.99 -4.52
C MET A 63 7.14 1.73 -3.81
N PHE A 64 5.83 1.67 -3.56
CA PHE A 64 5.17 0.54 -2.93
C PHE A 64 4.33 -0.22 -3.94
N VAL A 65 4.52 -1.53 -4.01
CA VAL A 65 3.69 -2.41 -4.83
C VAL A 65 2.70 -3.13 -3.92
N LEU A 66 1.43 -2.78 -4.02
CA LEU A 66 0.32 -3.44 -3.34
C LEU A 66 -0.22 -4.57 -4.20
N ALA A 67 -0.33 -5.75 -3.58
CA ALA A 67 -0.75 -6.98 -4.22
C ALA A 67 -2.25 -7.01 -4.51
N GLY A 68 -2.61 -7.81 -5.51
CA GLY A 68 -3.99 -8.10 -5.90
C GLY A 68 -4.35 -9.58 -5.77
N SER A 69 -5.38 -9.97 -6.49
CA SER A 69 -5.92 -11.33 -6.60
C SER A 69 -5.00 -12.27 -7.36
N GLY A 70 -4.17 -11.74 -8.26
CA GLY A 70 -3.40 -12.50 -9.25
C GLY A 70 -4.04 -12.57 -10.63
N GLU A 71 -5.21 -11.94 -10.83
CA GLU A 71 -5.81 -11.74 -12.16
C GLU A 71 -5.34 -10.46 -12.85
N SER A 72 -4.61 -9.59 -12.14
CA SER A 72 -4.00 -8.36 -12.66
C SER A 72 -2.51 -8.52 -12.96
N SER A 73 -1.87 -7.42 -13.39
CA SER A 73 -0.41 -7.35 -13.56
C SER A 73 0.37 -7.25 -12.24
N PHE A 74 -0.31 -7.05 -11.10
CA PHE A 74 0.33 -6.93 -9.80
C PHE A 74 0.56 -8.30 -9.15
N PRO A 75 1.55 -8.42 -8.25
CA PRO A 75 1.77 -9.65 -7.50
C PRO A 75 0.48 -10.13 -6.81
N SER A 76 0.27 -11.43 -6.76
CA SER A 76 -0.88 -11.97 -6.02
C SER A 76 -0.59 -12.03 -4.52
N ILE A 77 -1.61 -11.77 -3.71
CA ILE A 77 -1.55 -11.93 -2.25
C ILE A 77 -1.13 -13.37 -1.88
N GLU A 78 -1.58 -14.38 -2.64
CA GLU A 78 -1.16 -15.77 -2.43
C GLU A 78 0.36 -15.95 -2.61
N THR A 79 0.95 -15.27 -3.60
CA THR A 79 2.40 -15.32 -3.83
C THR A 79 3.16 -14.69 -2.67
N LEU A 80 2.69 -13.54 -2.17
CA LEU A 80 3.28 -12.90 -1.00
C LEU A 80 3.16 -13.78 0.24
N ILE A 81 2.00 -14.37 0.51
CA ILE A 81 1.81 -15.32 1.61
C ILE A 81 2.81 -16.47 1.49
N LYS A 82 2.95 -17.10 0.32
CA LYS A 82 3.88 -18.23 0.12
C LYS A 82 5.33 -17.83 0.39
N ARG A 83 5.73 -16.65 -0.09
CA ARG A 83 7.08 -16.12 0.07
C ARG A 83 7.40 -15.82 1.52
N TRP A 84 6.48 -15.14 2.21
CA TRP A 84 6.72 -14.59 3.53
C TRP A 84 6.32 -15.50 4.67
N LYS A 85 5.53 -16.55 4.44
CA LYS A 85 5.13 -17.52 5.46
C LYS A 85 6.26 -18.05 6.36
N PRO A 86 7.52 -18.23 5.91
CA PRO A 86 8.61 -18.63 6.79
C PRO A 86 8.99 -17.56 7.84
N ASN A 87 8.79 -16.29 7.53
CA ASN A 87 9.14 -15.12 8.35
C ASN A 87 7.93 -14.56 9.11
N LEU A 88 6.73 -14.75 8.58
CA LEU A 88 5.49 -14.41 9.24
C LEU A 88 5.20 -15.52 10.25
N GLY A 89 5.37 -15.23 11.54
CA GLY A 89 4.99 -16.16 12.61
C GLY A 89 3.54 -16.64 12.49
N SER A 90 3.08 -17.46 13.44
CA SER A 90 1.73 -18.06 13.37
C SER A 90 0.56 -17.09 13.64
N GLY A 91 0.83 -15.79 13.74
CA GLY A 91 -0.15 -14.77 14.06
C GLY A 91 -1.13 -14.46 12.91
N PRO A 92 -2.27 -13.82 13.20
CA PRO A 92 -3.17 -13.30 12.18
C PRO A 92 -2.54 -12.08 11.51
N ILE A 93 -1.85 -12.35 10.40
CA ILE A 93 -1.15 -11.39 9.56
C ILE A 93 -1.44 -11.71 8.09
N LEU A 94 -1.60 -10.66 7.29
CA LEU A 94 -1.75 -10.77 5.85
C LEU A 94 -0.77 -9.85 5.13
N PRO A 95 0.16 -10.40 4.32
CA PRO A 95 0.92 -9.63 3.35
C PRO A 95 0.01 -8.99 2.31
N ILE A 96 0.19 -7.70 2.10
CA ILE A 96 -0.60 -6.88 1.18
C ILE A 96 0.27 -6.16 0.15
N GLY A 97 1.59 -6.18 0.28
CA GLY A 97 2.50 -5.54 -0.67
C GLY A 97 3.96 -5.69 -0.28
N GLU A 98 4.82 -5.03 -1.05
CA GLU A 98 6.25 -4.93 -0.80
C GLU A 98 6.73 -3.49 -1.06
N ASP A 99 7.77 -3.08 -0.35
CA ASP A 99 8.48 -1.82 -0.58
C ASP A 99 9.69 -2.02 -1.54
N PRO A 100 10.51 -0.98 -1.82
CA PRO A 100 11.66 -1.11 -2.71
C PRO A 100 12.81 -1.97 -2.19
N SER A 101 12.98 -2.11 -0.87
CA SER A 101 13.93 -3.08 -0.29
C SER A 101 13.45 -4.51 -0.46
N GLY A 102 12.18 -4.68 -0.82
CA GLY A 102 11.52 -5.97 -0.87
C GLY A 102 11.10 -6.43 0.52
N ASP A 103 10.84 -5.51 1.46
CA ASP A 103 10.27 -5.80 2.77
C ASP A 103 8.76 -5.96 2.65
N CYS A 104 8.19 -6.85 3.44
CA CYS A 104 6.77 -7.18 3.41
C CYS A 104 5.95 -6.06 4.04
N ILE A 105 4.98 -5.53 3.31
CA ILE A 105 3.93 -4.70 3.87
C ILE A 105 2.76 -5.60 4.25
N ALA A 106 2.32 -5.54 5.49
CA ALA A 106 1.30 -6.44 6.00
C ALA A 106 0.26 -5.72 6.87
N ILE A 107 -0.95 -6.27 6.89
CA ILE A 107 -1.99 -5.93 7.87
C ILE A 107 -1.95 -6.98 8.98
N ILE A 108 -1.88 -6.54 10.23
CA ILE A 108 -1.91 -7.42 11.41
C ILE A 108 -3.27 -7.41 12.11
N LYS A 109 -3.40 -8.22 13.18
CA LYS A 109 -4.66 -8.52 13.87
C LYS A 109 -5.55 -7.31 14.20
N ASP A 110 -4.93 -6.22 14.63
CA ASP A 110 -5.63 -5.02 15.08
C ASP A 110 -6.01 -4.07 13.92
N GLY A 111 -5.65 -4.43 12.68
CA GLY A 111 -5.92 -3.66 11.48
C GLY A 111 -4.83 -2.65 11.12
N SER A 112 -3.77 -2.53 11.93
CA SER A 112 -2.62 -1.68 11.63
C SER A 112 -1.77 -2.24 10.47
N VAL A 113 -1.02 -1.34 9.85
CA VAL A 113 -0.12 -1.66 8.73
C VAL A 113 1.33 -1.57 9.20
N VAL A 114 2.10 -2.61 8.90
CA VAL A 114 3.51 -2.75 9.31
C VAL A 114 4.39 -3.16 8.12
N ALA A 115 5.68 -2.87 8.21
CA ALA A 115 6.74 -3.40 7.36
C ALA A 115 7.54 -4.48 8.12
N ILE A 116 7.81 -5.59 7.45
CA ILE A 116 8.56 -6.74 7.98
C ILE A 116 9.68 -7.08 7.02
N ASP A 117 10.92 -6.96 7.48
CA ASP A 117 12.11 -7.40 6.75
C ASP A 117 12.41 -8.90 6.99
N TYR A 118 13.36 -9.45 6.25
CA TYR A 118 13.74 -10.87 6.35
C TYR A 118 14.54 -11.24 7.61
N THR A 119 15.01 -10.25 8.37
CA THR A 119 15.83 -10.42 9.58
C THR A 119 15.02 -10.41 10.86
N ILE A 120 13.75 -10.02 10.78
CA ILE A 120 12.82 -9.98 11.90
C ILE A 120 12.36 -11.40 12.28
N ASP A 121 12.51 -11.75 13.56
CA ASP A 121 12.11 -13.05 14.13
C ASP A 121 10.67 -13.04 14.70
N SER A 122 10.07 -11.84 14.88
CA SER A 122 8.72 -11.67 15.42
C SER A 122 8.02 -10.42 14.85
N THR A 123 6.71 -10.49 14.67
CA THR A 123 5.89 -9.32 14.27
C THR A 123 5.96 -8.16 15.27
N ASP A 124 6.40 -8.40 16.52
CA ASP A 124 6.60 -7.35 17.52
C ASP A 124 7.79 -6.42 17.20
N GLU A 125 8.69 -6.87 16.32
CA GLU A 125 9.83 -6.09 15.83
C GLU A 125 9.53 -5.43 14.48
N ALA A 126 8.32 -5.63 13.94
CA ALA A 126 7.90 -5.02 12.69
C ALA A 126 7.92 -3.48 12.78
N THR A 127 8.35 -2.85 11.69
CA THR A 127 8.31 -1.39 11.59
C THR A 127 6.86 -0.95 11.39
N TYR A 128 6.32 -0.27 12.38
CA TYR A 128 4.97 0.27 12.30
C TYR A 128 4.88 1.39 11.25
N LEU A 129 3.87 1.32 10.37
CA LEU A 129 3.66 2.31 9.30
C LEU A 129 2.40 3.16 9.53
N ALA A 130 1.29 2.56 9.96
CA ALA A 130 0.03 3.26 10.13
C ALA A 130 -0.96 2.51 11.05
N ASP A 131 -1.89 3.27 11.66
CA ASP A 131 -2.91 2.72 12.58
C ASP A 131 -3.96 1.87 11.86
N SER A 132 -4.13 2.12 10.57
CA SER A 132 -5.10 1.43 9.74
C SER A 132 -4.68 1.49 8.27
N PHE A 133 -5.29 0.63 7.45
CA PHE A 133 -5.10 0.70 6.00
C PHE A 133 -5.56 2.03 5.39
N ASP A 134 -6.57 2.69 6.00
CA ASP A 134 -7.04 4.01 5.58
C ASP A 134 -5.97 5.10 5.81
N ASP A 135 -5.39 5.15 7.01
CA ASP A 135 -4.29 6.06 7.36
C ASP A 135 -3.05 5.79 6.52
N PHE A 136 -2.76 4.52 6.23
CA PHE A 136 -1.66 4.11 5.37
C PHE A 136 -1.78 4.71 3.96
N LEU A 137 -2.94 4.57 3.31
CA LEU A 137 -3.12 5.15 1.99
C LEU A 137 -3.21 6.68 2.05
N ASP A 138 -4.04 7.22 2.94
CA ASP A 138 -4.40 8.64 2.95
C ASP A 138 -3.22 9.52 3.39
N ASN A 139 -2.59 9.18 4.51
CA ASN A 139 -1.60 10.04 5.14
C ASN A 139 -0.18 9.59 4.84
N VAL A 140 0.08 8.27 4.79
CA VAL A 140 1.44 7.75 4.55
C VAL A 140 1.78 7.76 3.06
N LEU A 141 1.05 7.07 2.19
CA LEU A 141 1.41 6.98 0.77
C LEU A 141 1.00 8.22 -0.05
N MET A 142 -0.15 8.84 0.28
CA MET A 142 -0.72 9.97 -0.47
C MET A 142 -0.88 11.26 0.38
N GLY A 143 -0.07 11.45 1.40
CA GLY A 143 -0.30 12.55 2.35
C GLY A 143 0.91 13.08 3.09
N ASN A 144 0.63 13.76 4.18
CA ASN A 144 1.61 14.52 4.96
C ASN A 144 2.61 13.65 5.73
N LYS A 145 2.33 12.36 5.94
CA LYS A 145 3.26 11.40 6.54
C LYS A 145 4.17 10.76 5.49
N TYR A 146 4.01 11.02 4.19
CA TYR A 146 4.93 10.49 3.16
C TYR A 146 6.43 10.67 3.48
N PRO A 147 6.89 11.81 4.04
CA PRO A 147 8.29 11.97 4.46
C PRO A 147 8.76 10.97 5.52
N SER A 148 7.88 10.34 6.30
CA SER A 148 8.25 9.36 7.32
C SER A 148 8.73 8.04 6.74
N LEU A 149 8.52 7.80 5.44
CA LEU A 149 9.02 6.63 4.72
C LEU A 149 10.53 6.69 4.47
N PHE A 150 11.16 7.84 4.68
CA PHE A 150 12.58 8.05 4.43
C PHE A 150 13.33 8.24 5.76
N PRO A 151 14.34 7.40 6.06
CA PRO A 151 15.22 7.64 7.19
C PRO A 151 15.90 9.02 7.07
N GLY A 152 15.64 9.91 8.02
CA GLY A 152 16.12 11.31 7.98
C GLY A 152 15.20 12.29 7.24
N GLY A 153 14.04 11.83 6.77
CA GLY A 153 13.02 12.66 6.14
C GLY A 153 13.22 12.87 4.64
N LEU A 154 12.22 13.50 4.02
CA LEU A 154 12.22 13.78 2.58
C LEU A 154 13.24 14.89 2.24
N THR A 155 14.36 14.48 1.66
CA THR A 155 15.38 15.39 1.10
C THR A 155 15.12 15.72 -0.39
N PRO A 156 15.77 16.76 -0.96
CA PRO A 156 15.67 17.07 -2.40
C PRO A 156 16.04 15.92 -3.34
N HIS A 157 16.79 14.91 -2.87
CA HIS A 157 17.15 13.74 -3.68
C HIS A 157 16.00 12.75 -3.87
N HIS A 158 14.95 12.85 -3.05
CA HIS A 158 13.74 12.02 -3.16
C HIS A 158 12.64 12.69 -3.98
N GLU A 159 12.87 13.92 -4.46
CA GLU A 159 11.90 14.61 -5.30
C GLU A 159 11.71 13.88 -6.63
N ASN A 160 10.45 13.61 -6.94
CA ASN A 160 10.03 12.94 -8.16
C ASN A 160 8.63 13.41 -8.58
N GLU A 161 8.10 12.80 -9.64
CA GLU A 161 6.76 13.10 -10.14
C GLU A 161 5.68 12.94 -9.06
N TRP A 162 5.86 12.01 -8.12
CA TRP A 162 4.90 11.77 -7.05
C TRP A 162 4.90 12.89 -6.02
N THR A 163 6.05 13.24 -5.45
CA THR A 163 6.15 14.32 -4.45
C THR A 163 5.73 15.67 -5.02
N HIS A 164 6.02 15.93 -6.30
CA HIS A 164 5.52 17.11 -7.01
C HIS A 164 3.99 17.10 -7.11
N PHE A 165 3.40 15.98 -7.53
CA PHE A 165 1.95 15.85 -7.64
C PHE A 165 1.24 15.99 -6.30
N LEU A 166 1.74 15.35 -5.24
CA LEU A 166 1.16 15.47 -3.90
C LEU A 166 1.16 16.92 -3.40
N ARG A 167 2.20 17.70 -3.70
CA ARG A 167 2.26 19.13 -3.34
C ARG A 167 1.35 19.99 -4.18
N GLU A 168 1.28 19.75 -5.49
CA GLU A 168 0.36 20.45 -6.39
C GLU A 168 -1.10 20.30 -5.91
N LYS A 169 -1.46 19.11 -5.43
CA LYS A 169 -2.79 18.84 -4.86
C LYS A 169 -2.97 19.34 -3.42
N GLY A 170 -1.93 19.84 -2.78
CA GLY A 170 -1.94 20.28 -1.38
C GLY A 170 -2.07 19.13 -0.37
N TRP A 171 -1.74 17.90 -0.76
CA TRP A 171 -1.78 16.72 0.11
C TRP A 171 -0.48 16.50 0.87
N LEU A 172 0.64 16.95 0.30
CA LEU A 172 1.94 17.02 0.95
C LEU A 172 2.28 18.49 1.22
N GLY A 173 2.77 18.78 2.44
CA GLY A 173 3.19 20.12 2.83
C GLY A 173 4.38 20.63 2.00
N SER A 174 4.50 21.94 1.89
CA SER A 174 5.74 22.58 1.44
C SER A 174 6.83 22.34 2.48
N VAL A 175 7.99 21.85 2.04
CA VAL A 175 9.22 21.82 2.86
C VAL A 175 9.79 23.23 2.95
#